data_AF-A0A844X854-F1
#
_entry.id   AF-A0A844X854-F1
#
_cell.length_a   1.000
_cell.length_b   1.000
_cell.length_c   1.000
_cell.angle_alpha   90.00
_cell.angle_beta   90.00
_cell.angle_gamma   90.00
#
_symmetry.space_group_name_H-M   'P 1'
#
loop_
_entity.id
_entity.type
_entity.pdbx_description
1 polymer ?
#
loop_
_entity_poly.entity_id
_entity_poly.type
_entity_poly.pdbx_seq_one_letter_code
_entity_poly.pdbx_strand_id
1 'polypeptide(L)'
;MACYFRQLGQYEDVETGLYYNRFRYYNPETGLYISQDPIKLAGNNPNFYAYVHDSNTMVDVFGLRECSVKNVKKAGTEIAPYWPSNNGALGKWKSKFLMPGDLIDRFGSEYGKYLSPIGVPMNMRALPPSSNKSAYNVYRVIKPFEVKESIIAPAFNQIGLGTQYLSPVSVKTLLKKGIIEIVKI
;
A
#
# COMPACT_ATOMS: atom_id res chain seq x y z
N MET A 1 15.74 -44.22 17.44
CA MET A 1 15.91 -43.22 16.38
C MET A 1 15.97 -41.85 17.06
N ALA A 2 17.14 -41.23 17.16
CA ALA A 2 17.26 -39.90 17.78
C ALA A 2 17.02 -38.84 16.70
N CYS A 3 16.14 -37.88 16.97
CA CYS A 3 15.97 -36.70 16.11
C CYS A 3 16.93 -35.62 16.61
N TYR A 4 18.00 -35.39 15.87
CA TYR A 4 19.03 -34.42 16.26
C TYR A 4 18.66 -32.97 15.95
N PHE A 5 17.57 -32.73 15.23
CA PHE A 5 17.12 -31.38 14.91
C PHE A 5 16.17 -30.87 16.00
N ARG A 6 16.47 -29.68 16.54
CA ARG A 6 15.68 -29.01 17.58
C ARG A 6 14.90 -27.84 16.98
N GLN A 7 14.95 -26.66 17.59
CA GLN A 7 14.38 -25.45 17.00
C GLN A 7 15.09 -25.14 15.66
N LEU A 8 14.50 -24.27 14.84
CA LEU A 8 15.00 -23.98 13.50
C LEU A 8 16.49 -23.61 13.51
N GLY A 9 17.32 -24.43 12.85
CA GLY A 9 18.76 -24.21 12.74
C GLY A 9 19.61 -24.71 13.92
N GLN A 10 19.00 -25.40 14.90
CA GLN A 10 19.70 -25.95 16.07
C GLN A 10 19.90 -27.47 15.95
N TYR A 11 21.11 -27.94 16.27
CA TYR A 11 21.45 -29.36 16.31
C TYR A 11 21.74 -29.80 17.75
N GLU A 12 21.11 -30.86 18.22
CA GLU A 12 21.41 -31.42 19.54
C GLU A 12 22.72 -32.20 19.51
N ASP A 13 23.66 -31.77 20.35
CA ASP A 13 24.82 -32.57 20.72
C ASP A 13 24.43 -33.54 21.84
N VAL A 14 24.33 -34.82 21.49
CA VAL A 14 23.90 -35.89 22.41
C VAL A 14 24.94 -36.22 23.47
N GLU A 15 26.20 -35.83 23.30
CA GLU A 15 27.25 -36.08 24.30
C GLU A 15 27.16 -35.10 25.46
N THR A 16 26.69 -33.87 25.20
CA THR A 16 26.65 -32.77 26.17
C THR A 16 25.23 -32.32 26.54
N GLY A 17 24.22 -32.69 25.76
CA GLY A 17 22.84 -32.21 25.91
C GLY A 17 22.64 -30.74 25.48
N LEU A 18 23.66 -30.11 24.91
CA LEU A 18 23.62 -28.73 24.43
C LEU A 18 23.17 -28.66 22.97
N TYR A 19 22.63 -27.51 22.57
CA TYR A 19 22.21 -27.28 21.20
C TYR A 19 23.22 -26.41 20.47
N TYR A 20 23.76 -26.91 19.37
CA TYR A 20 24.71 -26.21 18.53
C TYR A 20 24.00 -25.31 17.51
N ASN A 21 24.26 -24.00 17.63
CA ASN A 21 23.79 -22.94 16.75
C ASN A 21 24.98 -22.31 16.04
N ARG A 22 25.57 -23.03 15.08
CA ARG A 22 26.66 -22.65 14.16
C ARG A 22 27.91 -22.00 14.79
N PHE A 23 27.79 -20.85 15.43
CA PHE A 23 28.90 -20.17 16.12
C PHE A 23 28.85 -20.31 17.65
N ARG A 24 27.76 -20.83 18.24
CA ARG A 24 27.60 -20.93 19.70
C ARG A 24 26.85 -22.19 20.14
N TYR A 25 27.06 -22.57 21.40
CA TYR A 25 26.30 -23.63 22.08
C TYR A 25 25.26 -23.02 23.02
N TYR A 26 24.02 -23.47 22.87
CA TYR A 26 22.83 -23.06 23.61
C TYR A 26 22.47 -24.12 24.65
N ASN A 27 22.24 -23.69 25.88
CA ASN A 27 21.76 -24.57 26.94
C ASN A 27 20.22 -24.48 27.02
N PRO A 28 19.50 -25.59 26.71
CA PRO A 28 18.04 -25.59 26.75
C PRO A 28 17.45 -25.47 28.16
N GLU A 29 18.19 -25.84 29.22
CA GLU A 29 17.71 -25.76 30.60
C GLU A 29 17.68 -24.31 31.10
N THR A 30 18.69 -23.52 30.75
CA THR A 30 18.83 -22.12 31.20
C THR A 30 18.28 -21.12 30.19
N GLY A 31 18.12 -21.53 28.93
CA GLY A 31 17.65 -20.68 27.84
C GLY A 31 18.69 -19.68 27.32
N LEU A 32 19.98 -19.92 27.59
CA LEU A 32 21.09 -19.00 27.30
C LEU A 32 22.21 -19.69 26.51
N TYR A 33 23.03 -18.89 25.83
CA TYR A 33 24.31 -19.34 25.30
C TYR A 33 25.34 -19.51 26.41
N ILE A 34 26.19 -20.53 26.32
CA ILE A 34 27.26 -20.76 27.28
C ILE A 34 28.52 -19.92 27.00
N SER A 35 28.63 -19.40 25.76
CA SER A 35 29.76 -18.58 25.30
C SER A 35 29.31 -17.17 24.96
N GLN A 36 30.15 -16.18 25.28
CA GLN A 36 29.90 -14.77 24.95
C GLN A 36 29.74 -14.55 23.45
N ASP A 37 28.82 -13.67 23.04
CA ASP A 37 28.65 -13.27 21.63
C ASP A 37 29.95 -12.72 21.02
N PRO A 38 30.49 -13.34 19.95
CA PRO A 38 31.69 -12.86 19.27
C PRO A 38 31.58 -11.42 18.76
N ILE A 39 30.38 -10.95 18.42
CA ILE A 39 30.16 -9.58 17.93
C ILE A 39 29.71 -8.61 19.03
N LYS A 40 29.61 -9.08 20.28
CA LYS A 40 29.32 -8.27 21.48
C LYS A 40 28.10 -7.36 21.26
N LEU A 41 28.26 -6.05 21.48
CA LEU A 41 27.18 -5.06 21.38
C LEU A 41 26.68 -4.86 19.93
N ALA A 42 27.43 -5.32 18.91
CA ALA A 42 26.99 -5.22 17.52
C ALA A 42 25.84 -6.17 17.16
N GLY A 43 25.54 -7.16 18.02
CA GLY A 43 24.39 -8.06 17.89
C GLY A 43 23.05 -7.45 18.31
N ASN A 44 23.04 -6.19 18.77
CA ASN A 44 21.85 -5.45 19.21
C ASN A 44 21.06 -6.14 20.34
N ASN A 45 21.73 -6.99 21.13
CA ASN A 45 21.19 -7.62 22.33
C ASN A 45 21.90 -7.06 23.57
N PRO A 46 21.17 -6.60 24.61
CA PRO A 46 21.77 -6.07 25.84
C PRO A 46 22.53 -7.11 26.68
N ASN A 47 22.31 -8.41 26.47
CA ASN A 47 23.01 -9.49 27.17
C ASN A 47 23.82 -10.35 26.18
N PHE A 48 25.13 -10.45 26.40
CA PHE A 48 26.04 -11.19 25.53
C PHE A 48 25.84 -12.72 25.51
N TYR A 49 25.08 -13.25 26.47
CA TYR A 49 24.74 -14.66 26.58
C TYR A 49 23.28 -14.94 26.21
N ALA A 50 22.48 -13.91 25.94
CA ALA A 50 21.08 -14.10 25.63
C ALA A 50 20.90 -14.66 24.21
N TYR A 51 19.85 -15.45 24.06
CA TYR A 51 19.36 -15.93 22.77
C TYR A 51 18.60 -14.80 22.05
N VAL A 52 17.35 -15.03 21.63
CA VAL A 52 16.46 -13.97 21.11
C VAL A 52 15.59 -13.40 22.23
N HIS A 53 15.16 -12.15 22.07
CA HIS A 53 14.19 -11.53 22.99
C HIS A 53 12.86 -12.27 23.12
N ASP A 54 12.32 -12.84 22.03
CA ASP A 54 11.08 -13.64 22.04
C ASP A 54 11.19 -14.86 21.11
N SER A 55 11.33 -16.04 21.72
CA SER A 55 11.49 -17.32 21.00
C SER A 55 10.27 -17.72 20.15
N ASN A 56 9.10 -17.11 20.34
CA ASN A 56 7.92 -17.42 19.54
C ASN A 56 7.89 -16.66 18.21
N THR A 57 8.57 -15.52 18.14
CA THR A 57 8.51 -14.61 16.98
C THR A 57 9.86 -14.39 16.32
N MET A 58 10.94 -14.86 16.94
CA MET A 58 12.32 -14.60 16.54
C MET A 58 13.13 -15.89 16.59
N VAL A 59 14.10 -15.99 15.68
CA VAL A 59 15.07 -17.08 15.64
C VAL A 59 16.45 -16.49 15.37
N ASP A 60 17.48 -16.97 16.05
CA ASP A 60 18.87 -16.61 15.78
C ASP A 60 19.55 -17.74 14.99
N VAL A 61 19.32 -17.75 13.67
CA VAL A 61 19.77 -18.81 12.73
C VAL A 61 21.29 -18.95 12.68
N PHE A 62 22.02 -17.86 12.92
CA PHE A 62 23.48 -17.87 12.85
C PHE A 62 24.13 -17.94 14.22
N GLY A 63 23.42 -17.69 15.32
CA GLY A 63 24.08 -17.56 16.60
C GLY A 63 24.86 -16.26 16.71
N LEU A 64 24.43 -15.18 16.05
CA LEU A 64 25.17 -13.90 16.02
C LEU A 64 24.25 -12.67 16.07
N ARG A 65 22.98 -12.77 15.68
CA ARG A 65 22.06 -11.62 15.69
C ARG A 65 20.61 -12.08 15.69
N GLU A 66 19.76 -11.28 16.28
CA GLU A 66 18.33 -11.50 16.23
C GLU A 66 17.79 -11.35 14.79
N CYS A 67 17.33 -12.44 14.18
CA CYS A 67 16.55 -12.36 12.94
C CYS A 67 15.08 -12.20 13.32
N SER A 68 14.64 -10.94 13.40
CA SER A 68 13.20 -10.64 13.47
C SER A 68 12.55 -10.99 12.13
N VAL A 69 11.44 -11.74 12.14
CA VAL A 69 10.56 -11.91 10.96
C VAL A 69 9.73 -10.63 10.75
N LYS A 70 10.39 -9.47 10.73
CA LYS A 70 9.75 -8.17 10.49
C LYS A 70 9.86 -7.84 9.02
N ASN A 71 9.10 -8.54 8.17
CA ASN A 71 8.75 -8.10 6.81
C ASN A 71 7.76 -9.04 6.10
N VAL A 72 6.78 -9.62 6.81
CA VAL A 72 5.54 -9.95 6.12
C VAL A 72 4.85 -8.60 5.91
N LYS A 73 4.98 -8.01 4.71
CA LYS A 73 4.06 -6.97 4.29
C LYS A 73 2.67 -7.53 4.59
N LYS A 74 1.90 -6.89 5.47
CA LYS A 74 0.46 -7.15 5.60
C LYS A 74 -0.14 -6.92 4.21
N ALA A 75 -0.16 -7.94 3.37
CA ALA A 75 -1.14 -8.03 2.33
C ALA A 75 -2.46 -8.12 3.10
N GLY A 76 -3.26 -7.05 3.03
CA GLY A 76 -4.60 -7.08 3.60
C GLY A 76 -5.29 -8.36 3.15
N THR A 77 -6.10 -8.96 4.02
CA THR A 77 -6.85 -10.20 3.79
C THR A 77 -7.91 -10.08 2.68
N GLU A 78 -7.87 -8.99 1.91
CA GLU A 78 -8.78 -8.66 0.83
C GLU A 78 -8.27 -9.29 -0.47
N ILE A 79 -9.10 -10.14 -1.09
CA ILE A 79 -8.84 -10.81 -2.38
C ILE A 79 -8.49 -9.76 -3.46
N ALA A 80 -9.03 -8.55 -3.33
CA ALA A 80 -8.62 -7.36 -4.05
C ALA A 80 -8.90 -6.11 -3.19
N PRO A 81 -8.07 -5.05 -3.28
CA PRO A 81 -8.34 -3.77 -2.62
C PRO A 81 -9.66 -3.16 -3.11
N TYR A 82 -10.44 -2.56 -2.18
CA TYR A 82 -11.74 -1.95 -2.52
C TYR A 82 -11.65 -0.83 -3.57
N TRP A 83 -10.54 -0.08 -3.58
CA TRP A 83 -10.27 0.94 -4.59
C TRP A 83 -9.21 0.44 -5.58
N PRO A 84 -9.37 0.69 -6.88
CA PRO A 84 -8.34 0.39 -7.86
C PRO A 84 -7.06 1.17 -7.54
N SER A 85 -5.91 0.53 -7.74
CA SER A 85 -4.60 1.14 -7.58
C SER A 85 -4.42 2.34 -8.54
N ASN A 86 -3.39 3.17 -8.31
CA ASN A 86 -3.06 4.31 -9.17
C ASN A 86 -4.19 5.35 -9.31
N ASN A 87 -4.96 5.59 -8.23
CA ASN A 87 -6.11 6.50 -8.23
C ASN A 87 -7.16 6.14 -9.30
N GLY A 88 -7.38 4.85 -9.54
CA GLY A 88 -8.32 4.37 -10.54
C GLY A 88 -7.91 4.61 -11.99
N ALA A 89 -6.64 4.93 -12.26
CA ALA A 89 -6.13 5.07 -13.61
C ALA A 89 -5.55 3.75 -14.16
N LEU A 90 -6.08 3.34 -15.31
CA LEU A 90 -5.50 2.31 -16.17
C LEU A 90 -4.34 2.92 -16.97
N GLY A 91 -3.11 2.59 -16.59
CA GLY A 91 -1.89 3.04 -17.27
C GLY A 91 -1.32 4.37 -16.74
N LYS A 92 -0.63 5.10 -17.61
CA LYS A 92 0.11 6.31 -17.23
C LYS A 92 -0.78 7.55 -17.32
N TRP A 93 -0.58 8.48 -16.39
CA TRP A 93 -1.18 9.80 -16.44
C TRP A 93 -0.51 10.67 -17.50
N LYS A 94 -1.31 11.40 -18.29
CA LYS A 94 -0.85 12.36 -19.29
C LYS A 94 -1.29 13.77 -18.89
N SER A 95 -0.39 14.74 -18.91
CA SER A 95 -0.78 16.15 -18.75
C SER A 95 -1.51 16.64 -20.00
N LYS A 96 -2.63 17.34 -19.79
CA LYS A 96 -3.46 17.93 -20.85
C LYS A 96 -3.96 19.29 -20.38
N PHE A 97 -4.02 20.26 -21.27
CA PHE A 97 -4.68 21.52 -21.01
C PHE A 97 -6.13 21.45 -21.50
N LEU A 98 -7.06 21.83 -20.64
CA LEU A 98 -8.44 22.11 -21.06
C LEU A 98 -8.52 23.56 -21.49
N MET A 99 -9.12 23.81 -22.64
CA MET A 99 -9.20 25.12 -23.27
C MET A 99 -10.56 25.78 -22.98
N PRO A 100 -10.64 27.12 -23.03
CA PRO A 100 -11.92 27.81 -22.92
C PRO A 100 -12.94 27.30 -23.93
N GLY A 101 -14.15 26.98 -23.46
CA GLY A 101 -15.23 26.38 -24.26
C GLY A 101 -15.40 24.87 -24.05
N ASP A 102 -14.38 24.16 -23.55
CA ASP A 102 -14.47 22.73 -23.29
C ASP A 102 -15.58 22.44 -22.26
N LEU A 103 -16.36 21.38 -22.53
CA LEU A 103 -17.42 20.91 -21.64
C LEU A 103 -16.94 19.70 -20.85
N ILE A 104 -17.05 19.79 -19.53
CA ILE A 104 -16.68 18.73 -18.59
C ILE A 104 -17.82 18.51 -17.61
N ASP A 105 -17.91 17.31 -17.07
CA ASP A 105 -18.97 16.95 -16.12
C ASP A 105 -18.40 16.22 -14.90
N ARG A 106 -19.24 16.13 -13.87
CA ARG A 106 -18.90 15.44 -12.61
C ARG A 106 -20.15 14.90 -11.94
N PHE A 107 -20.00 13.70 -11.39
CA PHE A 107 -20.91 13.14 -10.40
C PHE A 107 -20.34 13.33 -8.99
N GLY A 108 -21.16 13.84 -8.07
CA GLY A 108 -20.83 14.03 -6.66
C GLY A 108 -20.55 15.49 -6.28
N SER A 109 -20.03 15.66 -5.06
CA SER A 109 -19.80 16.99 -4.46
C SER A 109 -18.70 17.80 -5.17
N GLU A 110 -18.80 19.13 -5.14
CA GLU A 110 -17.83 20.09 -5.66
C GLU A 110 -16.46 20.07 -4.95
N TYR A 111 -16.36 19.41 -3.80
CA TYR A 111 -15.07 19.30 -3.08
C TYR A 111 -14.07 18.35 -3.74
N GLY A 112 -14.52 17.47 -4.64
CA GLY A 112 -13.60 16.55 -5.32
C GLY A 112 -12.81 17.20 -6.45
N LYS A 113 -11.84 16.42 -6.95
CA LYS A 113 -10.86 16.85 -7.97
C LYS A 113 -10.95 16.08 -9.29
N TYR A 114 -11.89 15.13 -9.39
CA TYR A 114 -12.04 14.28 -10.57
C TYR A 114 -13.19 14.79 -11.44
N LEU A 115 -12.93 14.94 -12.73
CA LEU A 115 -13.86 15.40 -13.75
C LEU A 115 -13.81 14.40 -14.91
N SER A 116 -14.78 14.43 -15.81
CA SER A 116 -14.72 13.68 -17.06
C SER A 116 -15.13 14.59 -18.22
N PRO A 117 -14.77 14.25 -19.47
CA PRO A 117 -15.41 14.84 -20.63
C PRO A 117 -16.93 14.64 -20.55
N ILE A 118 -17.68 15.60 -21.07
CA ILE A 118 -19.14 15.46 -21.17
C ILE A 118 -19.53 14.19 -21.94
N GLY A 119 -20.53 13.47 -21.42
CA GLY A 119 -21.12 12.32 -22.11
C GLY A 119 -20.46 10.97 -21.82
N VAL A 120 -19.42 10.90 -20.98
CA VAL A 120 -18.89 9.61 -20.52
C VAL A 120 -19.96 8.92 -19.65
N PRO A 121 -20.50 7.76 -20.07
CA PRO A 121 -21.60 7.11 -19.36
C PRO A 121 -21.13 6.57 -17.99
N MET A 122 -22.08 6.38 -17.08
CA MET A 122 -21.75 6.03 -15.68
C MET A 122 -20.98 4.71 -15.56
N ASN A 123 -21.33 3.70 -16.35
CA ASN A 123 -20.64 2.41 -16.38
C ASN A 123 -19.17 2.49 -16.84
N MET A 124 -18.79 3.59 -17.49
CA MET A 124 -17.40 3.84 -17.90
C MET A 124 -16.60 4.61 -16.86
N ARG A 125 -17.26 5.12 -15.80
CA ARG A 125 -16.61 5.90 -14.74
C ARG A 125 -16.16 5.08 -13.55
N ALA A 126 -16.56 3.81 -13.49
CA ALA A 126 -16.22 2.88 -12.40
C ALA A 126 -16.40 3.53 -11.02
N LEU A 127 -17.58 4.13 -10.80
CA LEU A 127 -17.90 4.79 -9.53
C LEU A 127 -18.46 3.76 -8.53
N PRO A 128 -18.11 3.83 -7.24
CA PRO A 128 -18.64 2.90 -6.25
C PRO A 128 -20.15 3.07 -6.11
N PRO A 129 -20.87 2.00 -5.70
CA PRO A 129 -22.32 2.01 -5.56
C PRO A 129 -22.81 3.09 -4.55
N SER A 130 -21.99 3.44 -3.57
CA SER A 130 -22.25 4.49 -2.58
C SER A 130 -22.05 5.93 -3.06
N SER A 131 -21.56 6.14 -4.29
CA SER A 131 -21.42 7.50 -4.85
C SER A 131 -22.78 8.17 -4.99
N ASN A 132 -22.86 9.44 -4.61
CA ASN A 132 -24.07 10.22 -4.82
C ASN A 132 -24.28 10.49 -6.32
N LYS A 133 -25.07 9.61 -6.96
CA LYS A 133 -25.40 9.63 -8.39
C LYS A 133 -26.29 10.81 -8.78
N SER A 134 -27.01 11.38 -7.81
CA SER A 134 -27.98 12.46 -8.03
C SER A 134 -27.32 13.84 -8.16
N ALA A 135 -26.07 13.99 -7.71
CA ALA A 135 -25.32 15.23 -7.82
C ALA A 135 -24.54 15.28 -9.15
N TYR A 136 -25.23 15.32 -10.28
CA TYR A 136 -24.63 15.48 -11.60
C TYR A 136 -24.59 16.95 -11.99
N ASN A 137 -23.39 17.46 -12.28
CA ASN A 137 -23.19 18.84 -12.71
C ASN A 137 -22.32 18.88 -13.97
N VAL A 138 -22.68 19.77 -14.88
CA VAL A 138 -21.91 20.08 -16.10
C VAL A 138 -21.27 21.44 -15.95
N TYR A 139 -20.02 21.55 -16.38
CA TYR A 139 -19.22 22.75 -16.32
C TYR A 139 -18.65 23.10 -17.68
N ARG A 140 -18.53 24.39 -17.94
CA ARG A 140 -17.81 24.94 -19.09
C ARG A 140 -16.50 25.55 -18.61
N VAL A 141 -15.43 25.27 -19.33
CA VAL A 141 -14.12 25.86 -19.06
C VAL A 141 -14.11 27.29 -19.59
N ILE A 142 -13.74 28.25 -18.74
CA ILE A 142 -13.65 29.67 -19.10
C ILE A 142 -12.19 30.10 -19.29
N LYS A 143 -11.28 29.53 -18.50
CA LYS A 143 -9.85 29.83 -18.58
C LYS A 143 -9.07 28.53 -18.77
N PRO A 144 -7.99 28.54 -19.57
CA PRO A 144 -7.20 27.35 -19.77
C PRO A 144 -6.54 26.91 -18.45
N PHE A 145 -6.58 25.61 -18.16
CA PHE A 145 -5.90 25.03 -17.01
C PHE A 145 -5.42 23.61 -17.27
N GLU A 146 -4.36 23.21 -16.58
CA GLU A 146 -3.78 21.88 -16.70
C GLU A 146 -4.56 20.85 -15.87
N VAL A 147 -4.81 19.70 -16.47
CA VAL A 147 -5.36 18.50 -15.84
C VAL A 147 -4.48 17.29 -16.16
N LYS A 148 -4.51 16.30 -15.29
CA LYS A 148 -3.96 14.98 -15.58
C LYS A 148 -5.05 14.09 -16.15
N GLU A 149 -4.91 13.68 -17.39
CA GLU A 149 -5.79 12.76 -18.10
C GLU A 149 -5.34 11.31 -17.89
N SER A 150 -6.29 10.41 -17.67
CA SER A 150 -6.05 8.97 -17.71
C SER A 150 -7.32 8.20 -18.11
N ILE A 151 -7.13 6.93 -18.46
CA ILE A 151 -8.22 5.99 -18.68
C ILE A 151 -8.64 5.43 -17.32
N ILE A 152 -9.93 5.28 -17.07
CA ILE A 152 -10.46 4.76 -15.81
C ILE A 152 -10.32 3.23 -15.80
N ALA A 153 -9.77 2.68 -14.73
CA ALA A 153 -9.65 1.24 -14.54
C ALA A 153 -11.04 0.60 -14.30
N PRO A 154 -11.27 -0.63 -14.78
CA PRO A 154 -12.48 -1.38 -14.42
C PRO A 154 -12.56 -1.59 -12.90
N ALA A 155 -13.68 -1.21 -12.29
CA ALA A 155 -13.94 -1.40 -10.86
C ALA A 155 -15.44 -1.43 -10.56
N PHE A 156 -15.82 -1.92 -9.38
CA PHE A 156 -17.21 -1.96 -8.88
C PHE A 156 -18.22 -2.64 -9.83
N ASN A 157 -17.79 -3.72 -10.50
CA ASN A 157 -18.59 -4.44 -11.49
C ASN A 157 -19.04 -3.57 -12.68
N GLN A 158 -18.26 -2.54 -13.00
CA GLN A 158 -18.45 -1.65 -14.13
C GLN A 158 -17.27 -1.77 -15.10
N ILE A 159 -17.56 -1.51 -16.37
CA ILE A 159 -16.58 -1.66 -17.47
C ILE A 159 -15.39 -0.72 -17.25
N GLY A 160 -15.63 0.49 -16.74
CA GLY A 160 -14.59 1.53 -16.72
C GLY A 160 -14.23 1.95 -18.15
N LEU A 161 -12.95 2.23 -18.40
CA LEU A 161 -12.41 2.63 -19.72
C LEU A 161 -12.83 4.02 -20.21
N GLY A 162 -13.59 4.77 -19.42
CA GLY A 162 -13.86 6.18 -19.68
C GLY A 162 -12.62 7.04 -19.46
N THR A 163 -12.65 8.27 -19.97
CA THR A 163 -11.60 9.26 -19.69
C THR A 163 -11.91 10.00 -18.40
N GLN A 164 -10.91 10.12 -17.53
CA GLN A 164 -10.96 10.99 -16.36
C GLN A 164 -9.89 12.08 -16.41
N TYR A 165 -10.24 13.22 -15.83
CA TYR A 165 -9.38 14.36 -15.60
C TYR A 165 -9.21 14.57 -14.10
N LEU A 166 -7.98 14.60 -13.64
CA LEU A 166 -7.62 14.99 -12.28
C LEU A 166 -7.15 16.45 -12.31
N SER A 167 -7.90 17.33 -11.66
CA SER A 167 -7.53 18.73 -11.49
C SER A 167 -6.58 18.91 -10.29
N PRO A 168 -5.68 19.92 -10.34
CA PRO A 168 -4.76 20.20 -9.23
C PRO A 168 -5.51 20.67 -7.96
N VAL A 169 -6.62 21.39 -8.14
CA VAL A 169 -7.48 21.95 -7.09
C VAL A 169 -8.91 21.41 -7.19
N SER A 170 -9.74 21.56 -6.16
CA SER A 170 -11.13 21.09 -6.18
C SER A 170 -12.00 21.93 -7.11
N VAL A 171 -13.12 21.34 -7.57
CA VAL A 171 -14.10 22.01 -8.44
C VAL A 171 -14.64 23.29 -7.78
N LYS A 172 -14.90 23.28 -6.47
CA LYS A 172 -15.29 24.48 -5.70
C LYS A 172 -14.27 25.61 -5.83
N THR A 173 -12.98 25.31 -5.79
CA THR A 173 -11.92 26.31 -5.97
C THR A 173 -11.86 26.81 -7.41
N LEU A 174 -12.06 25.94 -8.41
CA LEU A 174 -12.11 26.33 -9.82
C LEU A 174 -13.29 27.29 -10.09
N LEU A 175 -14.46 27.01 -9.51
CA LEU A 175 -15.64 27.88 -9.58
C LEU A 175 -15.38 29.22 -8.90
N LYS A 176 -14.84 29.22 -7.68
CA LYS A 176 -14.52 30.46 -6.94
C LYS A 176 -13.52 31.35 -7.69
N LYS A 177 -12.58 30.75 -8.43
CA LYS A 177 -11.60 31.48 -9.25
C LYS A 177 -12.12 31.88 -10.64
N GLY A 178 -13.34 31.48 -11.01
CA GLY A 178 -13.90 31.72 -12.34
C GLY A 178 -13.09 31.07 -13.46
N ILE A 179 -12.50 29.89 -13.19
CA ILE A 179 -11.79 29.09 -14.21
C ILE A 179 -12.80 28.23 -14.97
N ILE A 180 -13.83 27.76 -14.27
CA ILE A 180 -14.96 27.02 -14.83
C ILE A 180 -16.27 27.65 -14.37
N GLU A 181 -17.33 27.47 -15.13
CA GLU A 181 -18.69 27.89 -14.81
C GLU A 181 -19.66 26.71 -14.86
N ILE A 182 -20.73 26.74 -14.05
CA ILE A 182 -21.78 25.73 -14.09
C ILE A 182 -22.68 26.00 -15.31
N VAL A 183 -22.88 24.97 -16.14
CA VAL A 183 -23.87 24.99 -17.21
C VAL A 183 -25.20 24.51 -16.63
N LYS A 184 -26.18 25.41 -16.54
CA LYS A 184 -27.55 25.02 -16.22
C LYS A 184 -28.16 24.33 -17.44
N ILE A 185 -28.55 23.08 -17.28
CA ILE A 185 -29.28 22.28 -18.27
C ILE A 185 -30.73 22.21 -17.82
#